data_AF-A0A520MI79-F1
#
_entry.id   AF-A0A520MI79-F1
#
_cell.length_a   1.000
_cell.length_b   1.000
_cell.length_c   1.000
_cell.angle_alpha   90.00
_cell.angle_beta   90.00
_cell.angle_gamma   90.00
#
_symmetry.space_group_name_H-M   'P 1'
#
loop_
_entity.id
_entity.type
_entity.pdbx_description
1 polymer ?
#
loop_
_entity_poly.entity_id
_entity_poly.type
_entity_poly.pdbx_seq_one_letter_code
_entity_poly.pdbx_strand_id
1 'polypeptide(L)'
;QQLDIENENNSEPIDQKKLNHIHNLKTGKLIECSVMLGQIRSEINEHDKNVLKDFSKKIGLAFQITDDILEVTQSQEMLGKNKDSDIKNNKLSYVRAVGLDEAIDIAKSLTSNALLEIDKSGIENKESIVNLAKYLVDREY
;
A
#
# COMPACT_ATOMS: atom_id res chain seq x y z
N GLN A 1 12.20 -4.38 5.54
CA GLN A 1 13.40 -4.05 4.74
C GLN A 1 14.29 -5.28 4.53
N GLN A 2 14.66 -6.05 5.56
CA GLN A 2 15.43 -7.30 5.41
C GLN A 2 14.75 -8.34 4.47
N LEU A 3 13.44 -8.57 4.63
CA LEU A 3 12.70 -9.52 3.78
C LEU A 3 12.62 -9.11 2.30
N ASP A 4 12.73 -7.82 1.97
CA ASP A 4 12.79 -7.38 0.56
C ASP A 4 14.13 -7.80 -0.05
N ILE A 5 15.22 -7.47 0.64
CA ILE A 5 16.60 -7.73 0.21
C ILE A 5 16.83 -9.23 0.02
N GLU A 6 16.25 -10.05 0.91
CA GLU A 6 16.31 -11.52 0.80
C GLU A 6 15.55 -12.08 -0.41
N ASN A 7 14.57 -11.34 -0.96
CA ASN A 7 13.77 -11.78 -2.10
C ASN A 7 14.11 -11.08 -3.42
N GLU A 8 14.97 -10.05 -3.44
CA GLU A 8 15.44 -9.37 -4.67
C GLU A 8 16.20 -10.28 -5.64
N ASN A 9 16.73 -11.41 -5.17
CA ASN A 9 17.46 -12.39 -5.98
C ASN A 9 16.71 -13.72 -6.15
N ASN A 10 15.48 -13.82 -5.66
CA ASN A 10 14.71 -15.06 -5.73
C ASN A 10 14.00 -15.16 -7.09
N SER A 11 14.38 -16.16 -7.88
CA SER A 11 13.78 -16.40 -9.20
C SER A 11 12.46 -17.19 -9.13
N GLU A 12 12.06 -17.63 -7.92
CA GLU A 12 10.81 -18.34 -7.72
C GLU A 12 9.61 -17.38 -7.64
N PRO A 13 8.46 -17.72 -8.24
CA PRO A 13 7.25 -16.92 -8.14
C PRO A 13 6.80 -16.85 -6.68
N ILE A 14 6.68 -15.63 -6.16
CA ILE A 14 6.21 -15.39 -4.80
C ILE A 14 4.69 -15.22 -4.81
N ASP A 15 4.01 -16.04 -4.01
CA ASP A 15 2.55 -15.96 -3.80
C ASP A 15 2.16 -14.61 -3.18
N GLN A 16 1.01 -14.07 -3.59
CA GLN A 16 0.41 -12.81 -3.17
C GLN A 16 0.37 -12.66 -1.64
N LYS A 17 0.14 -13.75 -0.91
CA LYS A 17 0.15 -13.75 0.57
C LYS A 17 1.49 -13.34 1.16
N LYS A 18 2.59 -13.79 0.56
CA LYS A 18 3.95 -13.48 1.02
C LYS A 18 4.34 -12.06 0.63
N LEU A 19 3.92 -11.57 -0.55
CA LEU A 19 4.03 -10.16 -0.93
C LEU A 19 3.27 -9.22 0.03
N ASN A 20 2.00 -9.54 0.34
CA ASN A 20 1.21 -8.80 1.33
C ASN A 20 1.93 -8.74 2.68
N HIS A 21 2.53 -9.85 3.13
CA HIS A 21 3.27 -9.90 4.40
C HIS A 21 4.49 -8.98 4.40
N ILE A 22 5.28 -9.02 3.33
CA ILE A 22 6.48 -8.20 3.16
C ILE A 22 6.14 -6.71 3.14
N HIS A 23 5.16 -6.31 2.33
CA HIS A 23 4.73 -4.90 2.21
C HIS A 23 4.11 -4.37 3.50
N ASN A 24 3.34 -5.20 4.21
CA ASN A 24 2.80 -4.85 5.51
C ASN A 24 3.91 -4.55 6.54
N LEU A 25 5.02 -5.29 6.50
CA LEU A 25 6.16 -5.10 7.42
C LEU A 25 7.07 -3.93 7.05
N LYS A 26 7.16 -3.53 5.77
CA LYS A 26 8.03 -2.44 5.33
C LYS A 26 7.38 -1.07 5.47
N THR A 27 6.23 -0.90 4.83
CA THR A 27 5.61 0.43 4.64
C THR A 27 4.32 0.55 5.44
N GLY A 28 3.53 -0.54 5.48
CA GLY A 28 2.30 -0.60 6.27
C GLY A 28 2.53 -0.34 7.76
N LYS A 29 3.63 -0.84 8.33
CA LYS A 29 3.93 -0.69 9.75
C LYS A 29 4.28 0.75 10.15
N LEU A 30 4.93 1.52 9.29
CA LEU A 30 5.25 2.92 9.57
C LEU A 30 3.98 3.78 9.54
N ILE A 31 3.10 3.57 8.56
CA ILE A 31 1.80 4.24 8.47
C ILE A 31 0.92 3.86 9.67
N GLU A 32 0.88 2.58 10.05
CA GLU A 32 0.20 2.12 11.27
C GLU A 32 0.76 2.81 12.50
N CYS A 33 2.09 2.84 12.68
CA CYS A 33 2.72 3.54 13.80
C CYS A 33 2.34 5.02 13.85
N SER A 34 2.38 5.74 12.73
CA SER A 34 1.99 7.15 12.67
C SER A 34 0.54 7.39 13.10
N VAL A 35 -0.40 6.56 12.64
CA VAL A 35 -1.81 6.65 13.02
C VAL A 35 -2.01 6.31 14.49
N MET A 36 -1.37 5.24 14.98
CA MET A 36 -1.50 4.76 16.35
C MET A 36 -0.83 5.67 17.38
N LEU A 37 0.27 6.36 17.02
CA LEU A 37 0.91 7.38 17.88
C LEU A 37 -0.07 8.50 18.23
N GLY A 38 -0.90 8.94 17.28
CA GLY A 38 -1.95 9.94 17.52
C GLY A 38 -3.00 9.48 18.54
N GLN A 39 -3.14 8.17 18.76
CA GLN A 39 -4.16 7.61 19.64
C GLN A 39 -3.70 7.42 21.09
N ILE A 40 -2.40 7.56 21.38
CA ILE A 40 -1.82 7.31 22.72
C ILE A 40 -2.47 8.20 23.79
N ARG A 41 -2.84 9.43 23.43
CA ARG A 41 -3.48 10.42 24.32
C ARG A 41 -4.95 10.65 23.98
N SER A 42 -5.52 9.82 23.10
CA SER A 42 -6.91 9.96 22.66
C SER A 42 -7.86 9.27 23.64
N GLU A 43 -9.06 9.83 23.80
CA GLU A 43 -10.14 9.23 24.59
C GLU A 43 -11.04 8.33 23.74
N ILE A 44 -10.61 7.95 22.53
CA ILE A 44 -11.42 7.11 21.64
C ILE A 44 -11.55 5.70 22.22
N ASN A 45 -12.69 5.07 21.96
CA ASN A 45 -12.96 3.71 22.41
C ASN A 45 -12.09 2.68 21.65
N GLU A 46 -11.97 1.48 22.21
CA GLU A 46 -11.17 0.40 21.59
C GLU A 46 -11.68 -0.05 20.22
N HIS A 47 -12.99 0.08 19.95
CA HIS A 47 -13.55 -0.25 18.64
C HIS A 47 -12.97 0.69 17.57
N ASP A 48 -13.03 2.00 17.79
CA ASP A 48 -12.53 3.01 16.87
C ASP A 48 -10.99 2.96 16.73
N LYS A 49 -10.25 2.59 17.79
CA LYS A 49 -8.80 2.31 17.67
C LYS A 49 -8.52 1.15 16.73
N ASN A 50 -9.31 0.08 16.81
CA ASN A 50 -9.15 -1.05 15.90
C ASN A 50 -9.53 -0.68 14.46
N VAL A 51 -10.56 0.14 14.27
CA VAL A 51 -10.89 0.70 12.94
C VAL A 51 -9.72 1.49 12.38
N LEU A 52 -9.10 2.40 13.15
CA LEU A 52 -7.92 3.16 12.72
C LEU A 52 -6.73 2.25 12.38
N LYS A 53 -6.52 1.20 13.19
CA LYS A 53 -5.48 0.22 12.95
C LYS A 53 -5.70 -0.52 11.63
N ASP A 54 -6.91 -1.00 11.37
CA ASP A 54 -7.21 -1.72 10.13
C ASP A 54 -7.25 -0.80 8.91
N PHE A 55 -7.72 0.43 9.06
CA PHE A 55 -7.57 1.50 8.07
C PHE A 55 -6.11 1.69 7.69
N SER A 56 -5.21 1.86 8.68
CA SER A 56 -3.80 2.15 8.43
C SER A 56 -3.07 1.01 7.69
N LYS A 57 -3.42 -0.26 7.98
CA LYS A 57 -2.90 -1.43 7.25
C LYS A 57 -3.37 -1.45 5.79
N LYS A 58 -4.66 -1.20 5.56
CA LYS A 58 -5.24 -1.19 4.20
C LYS A 58 -4.63 -0.07 3.35
N ILE A 59 -4.55 1.14 3.90
CA ILE A 59 -3.92 2.28 3.22
C ILE A 59 -2.43 2.05 3.00
N GLY A 60 -1.72 1.48 3.97
CA GLY A 60 -0.30 1.18 3.82
C GLY A 60 -0.01 0.13 2.74
N LEU A 61 -0.89 -0.86 2.56
CA LEU A 61 -0.78 -1.81 1.45
C LEU A 61 -1.14 -1.13 0.12
N ALA A 62 -2.23 -0.38 0.05
CA ALA A 62 -2.62 0.35 -1.15
C ALA A 62 -1.53 1.31 -1.63
N PHE A 63 -0.87 2.02 -0.70
CA PHE A 63 0.27 2.88 -0.98
C PHE A 63 1.40 2.14 -1.69
N GLN A 64 1.77 0.95 -1.19
CA GLN A 64 2.86 0.16 -1.77
C GLN A 64 2.50 -0.40 -3.15
N ILE A 65 1.24 -0.84 -3.33
CA ILE A 65 0.76 -1.28 -4.64
C ILE A 65 0.78 -0.12 -5.64
N THR A 66 0.43 1.09 -5.18
CA THR A 66 0.49 2.31 -6.01
C THR A 66 1.93 2.64 -6.40
N ASP A 67 2.90 2.56 -5.48
CA ASP A 67 4.34 2.72 -5.79
C ASP A 67 4.78 1.73 -6.88
N ASP A 68 4.38 0.46 -6.76
CA ASP A 68 4.72 -0.58 -7.75
C ASP A 68 4.07 -0.30 -9.12
N ILE A 69 2.84 0.24 -9.14
CA ILE A 69 2.16 0.69 -10.37
C ILE A 69 2.93 1.85 -11.00
N LEU A 70 3.28 2.88 -10.23
CA LEU A 70 4.03 4.05 -10.70
C LEU A 70 5.41 3.66 -11.24
N GLU A 71 6.12 2.74 -10.58
CA GLU A 71 7.42 2.26 -11.03
C GLU A 71 7.33 1.64 -12.43
N VAL A 72 6.25 0.90 -12.74
CA VAL A 72 6.04 0.27 -14.04
C VAL A 72 5.57 1.27 -15.10
N THR A 73 4.59 2.14 -14.77
CA THR A 73 4.01 3.08 -15.74
C THR A 73 4.99 4.20 -16.11
N GLN A 74 5.69 4.78 -15.13
CA GLN A 74 6.73 5.79 -15.39
C GLN A 74 7.91 5.19 -16.15
N SER A 75 8.29 3.93 -15.86
CA SER A 75 9.31 3.24 -16.64
C SER A 75 8.89 3.10 -18.09
N GLN A 76 7.64 2.73 -18.39
CA GLN A 76 7.15 2.62 -19.77
C GLN A 76 7.17 3.96 -20.53
N GLU A 77 6.76 5.06 -19.88
CA GLU A 77 6.80 6.39 -20.48
C GLU A 77 8.25 6.87 -20.72
N MET A 78 9.14 6.68 -19.73
CA MET A 78 10.55 7.04 -19.81
C MET A 78 11.33 6.16 -20.80
N LEU A 79 10.94 4.89 -20.96
CA LEU A 79 11.53 3.92 -21.89
C LEU A 79 10.97 4.02 -23.31
N GLY A 80 10.36 5.14 -23.70
CA GLY A 80 9.76 5.40 -25.01
C GLY A 80 10.64 5.17 -26.27
N LYS A 81 11.75 4.43 -26.19
CA LYS A 81 12.58 3.99 -27.31
C LYS A 81 13.43 2.72 -27.14
N ASN A 82 13.48 2.00 -26.01
CA ASN A 82 14.32 0.79 -25.93
C ASN A 82 13.66 -0.34 -25.14
N LYS A 83 13.44 -1.47 -25.84
CA LYS A 83 12.73 -2.69 -25.41
C LYS A 83 13.56 -3.65 -24.53
N ASP A 84 14.65 -3.21 -23.90
CA ASP A 84 15.57 -4.11 -23.19
C ASP A 84 15.67 -3.82 -21.67
N SER A 85 14.54 -3.59 -21.00
CA SER A 85 14.51 -3.46 -19.52
C SER A 85 14.30 -4.79 -18.78
N ASP A 86 14.20 -5.91 -19.50
CA ASP A 86 14.00 -7.25 -18.92
C ASP A 86 15.12 -7.68 -17.95
N ILE A 87 16.25 -6.96 -17.91
CA ILE A 87 17.39 -7.24 -17.04
C ILE A 87 17.32 -6.50 -15.69
N LYS A 88 16.46 -5.47 -15.52
CA LYS A 88 16.35 -4.72 -14.24
C LYS A 88 15.17 -5.13 -13.34
N ASN A 89 14.21 -5.90 -13.85
CA ASN A 89 12.95 -6.21 -13.15
C ASN A 89 12.92 -7.58 -12.44
N ASN A 90 14.03 -7.96 -11.79
CA ASN A 90 14.03 -9.05 -10.80
C ASN A 90 13.43 -8.62 -9.44
N LYS A 91 13.01 -7.37 -9.33
CA LYS A 91 12.36 -6.85 -8.12
C LYS A 91 10.98 -7.49 -7.97
N LEU A 92 10.74 -8.04 -6.79
CA LEU A 92 9.44 -8.55 -6.38
C LEU A 92 8.45 -7.38 -6.31
N SER A 93 7.44 -7.35 -7.18
CA SER A 93 6.42 -6.30 -7.17
C SER A 93 5.01 -6.88 -7.29
N TYR A 94 4.04 -6.13 -6.78
CA TYR A 94 2.63 -6.50 -6.84
C TYR A 94 2.15 -6.65 -8.28
N VAL A 95 2.54 -5.71 -9.15
CA VAL A 95 2.20 -5.73 -10.58
C VAL A 95 2.74 -6.99 -11.26
N ARG A 96 3.92 -7.49 -10.88
CA ARG A 96 4.45 -8.75 -11.43
C ARG A 96 3.66 -9.97 -10.96
N ALA A 97 3.10 -9.93 -9.75
CA ALA A 97 2.38 -11.06 -9.17
C ALA A 97 0.94 -11.21 -9.70
N VAL A 98 0.22 -10.09 -9.89
CA VAL A 98 -1.21 -10.11 -10.26
C VAL A 98 -1.51 -9.41 -11.59
N GLY A 99 -0.56 -8.69 -12.18
CA GLY A 99 -0.78 -7.87 -13.36
C GLY A 99 -1.21 -6.43 -13.02
N LEU A 100 -1.08 -5.52 -13.99
CA LEU A 100 -1.30 -4.08 -13.80
C LEU A 100 -2.76 -3.75 -13.46
N ASP A 101 -3.70 -4.26 -14.26
CA ASP A 101 -5.13 -3.98 -14.08
C ASP A 101 -5.63 -4.49 -12.72
N GLU A 102 -5.24 -5.72 -12.35
CA GLU A 102 -5.63 -6.30 -11.05
C GLU A 102 -4.97 -5.57 -9.88
N ALA A 103 -3.72 -5.13 -10.01
CA ALA A 103 -3.06 -4.32 -8.99
C ALA A 103 -3.81 -2.98 -8.77
N ILE A 104 -4.25 -2.31 -9.84
CA ILE A 104 -5.05 -1.09 -9.77
C ILE A 104 -6.38 -1.34 -9.03
N ASP A 105 -7.08 -2.42 -9.38
CA ASP A 105 -8.36 -2.76 -8.76
C ASP A 105 -8.21 -3.12 -7.27
N ILE A 106 -7.14 -3.84 -6.91
CA ILE A 106 -6.83 -4.16 -5.51
C ILE A 106 -6.53 -2.89 -4.71
N ALA A 107 -5.72 -1.96 -5.23
CA ALA A 107 -5.42 -0.69 -4.56
C ALA A 107 -6.69 0.16 -4.34
N LYS A 108 -7.57 0.24 -5.35
CA LYS A 108 -8.87 0.92 -5.24
C LYS A 108 -9.80 0.26 -4.23
N SER A 109 -9.87 -1.07 -4.23
CA SER A 109 -10.70 -1.84 -3.31
C SER A 109 -10.23 -1.68 -1.86
N LEU A 110 -8.93 -1.77 -1.59
CA LEU A 110 -8.34 -1.55 -0.27
C LEU A 110 -8.67 -0.16 0.26
N THR A 111 -8.50 0.86 -0.58
CA THR A 111 -8.78 2.26 -0.23
C THR A 111 -10.26 2.46 0.06
N SER A 112 -11.14 1.98 -0.82
CA SER A 112 -12.59 2.10 -0.66
C SER A 112 -13.08 1.43 0.62
N ASN A 113 -12.59 0.22 0.91
CA ASN A 113 -12.93 -0.51 2.13
C ASN A 113 -12.44 0.24 3.38
N ALA A 114 -11.22 0.78 3.36
CA ALA A 114 -10.68 1.56 4.47
C ALA A 114 -11.52 2.81 4.76
N LEU A 115 -11.93 3.53 3.71
CA LEU A 115 -12.77 4.72 3.83
C LEU A 115 -14.18 4.40 4.35
N LEU A 116 -14.78 3.29 3.90
CA LEU A 116 -16.09 2.84 4.38
C LEU A 116 -16.07 2.47 5.87
N GLU A 117 -14.99 1.89 6.36
CA GLU A 117 -14.85 1.57 7.79
C GLU A 117 -14.71 2.84 8.63
N ILE A 118 -13.93 3.83 8.17
CA ILE A 118 -13.84 5.15 8.82
C ILE A 118 -15.20 5.84 8.82
N ASP A 119 -15.94 5.81 7.71
CA ASP A 119 -17.26 6.43 7.61
C ASP A 119 -18.26 5.83 8.62
N LYS A 120 -18.20 4.51 8.85
CA LYS A 120 -19.08 3.80 9.80
C LYS A 120 -18.64 3.93 11.28
N SER A 121 -17.44 4.43 11.55
CA SER A 121 -16.89 4.55 12.90
C SER A 121 -17.46 5.72 13.70
N GLY A 122 -17.18 5.76 15.01
CA GLY A 122 -17.48 6.89 15.90
C GLY A 122 -16.45 8.02 15.85
N ILE A 123 -15.44 7.93 14.96
CA ILE A 123 -14.29 8.86 14.93
C ILE A 123 -14.71 10.27 14.53
N GLU A 124 -14.24 11.27 15.26
CA GLU A 124 -14.42 12.69 14.91
C GLU A 124 -13.42 13.14 13.83
N ASN A 125 -13.74 14.21 13.10
CA ASN A 125 -12.87 14.80 12.07
C ASN A 125 -12.38 13.80 10.99
N LYS A 126 -13.27 12.90 10.56
CA LYS A 126 -13.00 11.87 9.53
C LYS A 126 -12.42 12.44 8.23
N GLU A 127 -12.77 13.68 7.89
CA GLU A 127 -12.34 14.37 6.67
C GLU A 127 -10.82 14.42 6.53
N SER A 128 -10.08 14.72 7.61
CA SER A 128 -8.61 14.77 7.59
C SER A 128 -8.00 13.40 7.28
N ILE A 129 -8.58 12.33 7.83
CA ILE A 129 -8.12 10.95 7.62
C ILE A 129 -8.43 10.50 6.19
N VAL A 130 -9.61 10.83 5.68
CA VAL A 130 -10.02 10.53 4.31
C VAL A 130 -9.13 11.26 3.30
N ASN A 131 -8.84 12.55 3.53
CA ASN A 131 -7.98 13.34 2.66
C ASN A 131 -6.54 12.81 2.65
N LEU A 132 -6.01 12.41 3.80
CA LEU A 132 -4.71 11.76 3.87
C LEU A 132 -4.66 10.44 3.09
N ALA A 133 -5.69 9.59 3.24
CA ALA A 133 -5.77 8.33 2.49
C ALA A 133 -5.75 8.56 0.98
N LYS A 134 -6.57 9.50 0.50
CA LYS A 134 -6.60 9.87 -0.93
C LYS A 134 -5.25 10.41 -1.40
N TYR A 135 -4.65 11.32 -0.64
CA TYR A 135 -3.33 11.88 -0.96
C TYR A 135 -2.24 10.80 -1.07
N LEU A 136 -2.30 9.77 -0.23
CA LEU A 136 -1.32 8.68 -0.23
C LEU A 136 -1.47 7.71 -1.42
N VAL A 137 -2.68 7.54 -1.95
CA VAL A 137 -2.99 6.54 -2.99
C VAL A 137 -3.14 7.17 -4.37
N ASP A 138 -3.68 8.38 -4.50
CA ASP A 138 -3.86 9.09 -5.77
C ASP A 138 -2.58 9.86 -6.20
N ARG A 139 -1.40 9.32 -5.89
CA ARG A 139 -0.13 9.98 -6.23
C ARG A 139 0.18 9.80 -7.71
N GLU A 140 0.61 10.90 -8.35
CA GLU A 140 1.09 10.89 -9.74
C GLU A 140 2.62 10.64 -9.85
N TYR A 141 3.34 10.64 -8.71
CA TYR A 141 4.80 10.52 -8.65
C TYR A 141 5.33 9.84 -7.39
#